data_AF-A0A120IEE2-F1
#
_entry.id   AF-A0A120IEE2-F1
#
_cell.length_a   1.000
_cell.length_b   1.000
_cell.length_c   1.000
_cell.angle_alpha   90.00
_cell.angle_beta   90.00
_cell.angle_gamma   90.00
#
_symmetry.space_group_name_H-M   'P 1'
#
loop_
_entity.id
_entity.type
_entity.pdbx_description
1 polymer ?
#
loop_
_entity_poly.entity_id
_entity_poly.type
_entity_poly.pdbx_seq_one_letter_code
_entity_poly.pdbx_strand_id
1 'polypeptide(L)'
;MNESDIQNDIKFYPLDINTIDSDALFSNKTAMINGVAVTVPDCTTIYYLPCNGIQNADGHAGTTNCDGSTTILDFSNCGTGYDDDASSYGGGGIGAPNPTDNSSTSGGGTGSTTNTSNNNELIEGAIGIIRYNTTAASALKNNLLLTSNQIAWIGDSKNNTEVTLIFNFLEKNKIGEDYTSEAKNFAKLAVEAYDNGGDVDWVDMIINNLSPKADCVYQKLKSNSTGFKNAIKKFDGEFPVSHLNFIMEDLGNTRAQTQAPDNYINTTSADYIITIALNNNSNIHGVKYRPNLMTAKTIVHEVIHAEMYRKLLSLANQGHLSFTGWTIQQQKDYMISIKNNFPGIYDYYRRYKNWQHQQMATHYRQTIANILKEFDNSLNTDQFYMDLAWEGLDKTSIVGWQDGVSENDKIRILKVISDYININKNENCQ
;
A
#
# COMPACT_ATOMS: atom_id res chain seq x y z
N MET A 1 45.51 14.24 36.55
CA MET A 1 46.62 14.88 35.81
C MET A 1 45.97 15.71 34.71
N ASN A 2 46.51 16.90 34.48
CA ASN A 2 45.80 18.17 34.26
C ASN A 2 45.05 18.38 32.94
N GLU A 3 44.07 19.29 33.07
CA GLU A 3 43.45 20.16 32.08
C GLU A 3 44.47 21.04 31.34
N SER A 4 44.25 21.27 30.04
CA SER A 4 44.22 22.61 29.43
C SER A 4 43.75 22.54 27.97
N ASP A 5 42.76 23.38 27.67
CA ASP A 5 42.48 24.03 26.39
C ASP A 5 41.88 23.24 25.22
N ILE A 6 40.53 23.14 25.19
CA ILE A 6 39.68 23.75 24.13
C ILE A 6 38.33 24.16 24.76
N GLN A 7 38.25 25.45 25.10
CA GLN A 7 37.05 26.29 25.27
C GLN A 7 36.34 26.49 23.90
N ASN A 8 35.04 26.74 23.69
CA ASN A 8 33.97 27.34 24.50
C ASN A 8 32.57 27.01 23.93
N ASP A 9 31.60 26.89 24.84
CA ASP A 9 30.20 27.38 24.83
C ASP A 9 29.33 27.36 23.56
N ILE A 10 28.28 26.53 23.60
CA ILE A 10 26.95 26.90 23.07
C ILE A 10 25.97 26.84 24.23
N LYS A 11 25.59 28.02 24.75
CA LYS A 11 24.46 28.22 25.66
C LYS A 11 23.20 28.43 24.81
N PHE A 12 22.17 27.65 25.08
CA PHE A 12 20.82 27.92 24.57
C PHE A 12 20.18 29.01 25.43
N TYR A 13 19.81 30.13 24.80
CA TYR A 13 18.86 31.08 25.35
C TYR A 13 17.52 30.90 24.62
N PRO A 14 16.38 30.83 25.32
CA PRO A 14 15.08 30.85 24.68
C PRO A 14 14.85 32.25 24.07
N LEU A 15 14.55 32.31 22.78
CA LEU A 15 14.10 33.53 22.13
C LEU A 15 12.59 33.70 22.35
N ASP A 16 12.25 34.81 23.00
CA ASP A 16 10.89 35.34 23.16
C ASP A 16 10.43 35.91 21.81
N ILE A 17 9.28 35.43 21.31
CA ILE A 17 8.79 35.67 19.93
C ILE A 17 8.18 37.07 19.74
N ASN A 18 8.17 37.92 20.77
CA ASN A 18 7.44 39.19 20.72
C ASN A 18 8.25 40.42 20.29
N THR A 19 9.52 40.27 19.87
CA THR A 19 10.31 41.39 19.35
C THR A 19 11.22 40.97 18.19
N ILE A 20 10.67 40.89 16.98
CA ILE A 20 11.49 40.92 15.75
C ILE A 20 10.96 42.05 14.87
N ASP A 21 11.84 43.03 14.67
CA ASP A 21 11.74 44.13 13.73
C ASP A 21 11.73 43.56 12.30
N SER A 22 10.72 43.91 11.51
CA SER A 22 10.44 43.33 10.17
C SER A 22 11.50 43.65 9.12
N ASP A 23 12.41 44.58 9.42
CA ASP A 23 13.28 45.17 8.40
C ASP A 23 14.70 44.58 8.38
N ALA A 24 15.04 43.68 9.31
CA ALA A 24 16.41 43.13 9.42
C ALA A 24 16.66 41.81 8.65
N LEU A 25 15.66 41.24 7.96
CA LEU A 25 15.79 39.91 7.34
C LEU A 25 16.15 39.91 5.83
N PHE A 26 16.31 41.06 5.19
CA PHE A 26 16.45 41.12 3.73
C PHE A 26 17.69 41.88 3.27
N SER A 27 18.85 41.23 3.34
CA SER A 27 20.02 41.63 2.55
C SER A 27 20.85 40.48 1.99
N ASN A 28 20.39 39.23 2.04
CA ASN A 28 21.05 38.12 1.35
C ASN A 28 20.08 37.38 0.41
N LYS A 29 20.59 37.00 -0.77
CA LYS A 29 19.90 36.40 -1.92
C LYS A 29 19.33 34.98 -1.66
N THR A 30 18.59 34.80 -0.57
CA THR A 30 17.98 33.52 -0.20
C THR A 30 16.61 33.79 0.40
N ALA A 31 15.56 33.33 -0.28
CA ALA A 31 14.22 33.28 0.31
C ALA A 31 13.99 31.91 0.96
N MET A 32 13.42 31.91 2.16
CA MET A 32 12.99 30.71 2.88
C MET A 32 11.53 30.41 2.53
N ILE A 33 11.26 29.23 1.97
CA ILE A 33 9.90 28.73 1.75
C ILE A 33 9.75 27.42 2.52
N ASN A 34 8.86 27.38 3.52
CA ASN A 34 8.61 26.19 4.38
C ASN A 34 9.90 25.52 4.92
N GLY A 35 10.93 26.32 5.25
CA GLY A 35 12.20 25.82 5.79
C GLY A 35 13.22 25.33 4.76
N VAL A 36 12.96 25.49 3.46
CA VAL A 36 13.90 25.16 2.37
C VAL A 36 14.41 26.45 1.73
N ALA A 37 15.74 26.56 1.62
CA ALA A 37 16.41 27.66 0.93
C ALA A 37 16.40 27.44 -0.59
N VAL A 38 15.76 28.34 -1.34
CA VAL A 38 15.76 28.31 -2.81
C VAL A 38 16.62 29.45 -3.31
N THR A 39 17.59 29.13 -4.18
CA THR A 39 18.48 30.12 -4.81
C THR A 39 18.09 30.24 -6.28
N VAL A 40 17.59 31.41 -6.69
CA VAL A 40 17.26 31.70 -8.09
C VAL A 40 18.29 32.72 -8.59
N PRO A 41 19.20 32.38 -9.52
CA PRO A 41 20.39 33.20 -9.78
C PRO A 41 20.11 34.60 -10.34
N ASP A 42 18.98 34.80 -11.05
CA ASP A 42 18.79 35.95 -11.93
C ASP A 42 17.52 36.78 -11.68
N CYS A 43 16.89 36.66 -10.51
CA CYS A 43 15.73 37.50 -10.17
C CYS A 43 16.16 38.64 -9.23
N THR A 44 15.91 39.89 -9.63
CA THR A 44 16.25 41.08 -8.82
C THR A 44 15.27 41.31 -7.66
N THR A 45 14.01 40.89 -7.81
CA THR A 45 12.96 40.99 -6.77
C THR A 45 11.88 39.94 -7.01
N ILE A 46 11.49 39.19 -5.97
CA ILE A 46 10.30 38.32 -5.98
C ILE A 46 9.19 39.06 -5.24
N TYR A 47 8.06 39.31 -5.91
CA TYR A 47 6.92 39.98 -5.29
C TYR A 47 5.98 38.96 -4.66
N TYR A 48 5.68 39.18 -3.39
CA TYR A 48 4.61 38.47 -2.68
C TYR A 48 3.37 39.35 -2.73
N LEU A 49 2.38 38.96 -3.53
CA LEU A 49 1.07 39.60 -3.52
C LEU A 49 0.08 38.70 -2.78
N PRO A 50 -0.36 39.06 -1.56
CA PRO A 50 -1.52 38.43 -0.98
C PRO A 50 -2.71 38.69 -1.92
N CYS A 51 -3.43 37.64 -2.26
CA CYS A 51 -4.57 37.72 -3.18
C CYS A 51 -5.73 38.43 -2.50
N ASN A 52 -5.73 39.76 -2.51
CA ASN A 52 -6.81 40.61 -2.03
C ASN A 52 -7.60 41.05 -3.26
N GLY A 53 -8.86 40.61 -3.37
CA GLY A 53 -9.71 40.72 -4.56
C GLY A 53 -10.11 42.13 -5.01
N ILE A 54 -9.16 43.05 -5.15
CA ILE A 54 -9.37 44.39 -5.69
C ILE A 54 -8.52 44.50 -6.95
N GLN A 55 -9.15 44.85 -8.07
CA GLN A 55 -8.47 45.02 -9.36
C GLN A 55 -7.50 46.22 -9.30
N ASN A 56 -6.29 46.03 -9.81
CA ASN A 56 -5.33 47.09 -10.08
C ASN A 56 -5.54 47.61 -11.51
N ALA A 57 -5.19 48.87 -11.76
CA ALA A 57 -5.48 49.63 -12.98
C ALA A 57 -4.59 49.30 -14.21
N ASP A 58 -3.80 48.23 -14.13
CA ASP A 58 -2.65 47.96 -15.00
C ASP A 58 -2.97 46.99 -16.17
N GLY A 59 -4.20 46.47 -16.24
CA GLY A 59 -4.68 45.72 -17.41
C GLY A 59 -4.17 44.28 -17.58
N HIS A 60 -3.69 43.63 -16.52
CA HIS A 60 -3.41 42.19 -16.54
C HIS A 60 -4.58 41.37 -15.97
N ALA A 61 -4.79 40.16 -16.52
CA ALA A 61 -5.99 39.35 -16.37
C ALA A 61 -6.35 39.06 -14.90
N GLY A 62 -7.43 39.66 -14.41
CA GLY A 62 -7.99 39.38 -13.10
C GLY A 62 -8.66 38.00 -13.08
N THR A 63 -8.12 37.08 -12.28
CA THR A 63 -8.78 35.79 -12.00
C THR A 63 -9.83 35.97 -10.90
N THR A 64 -11.10 35.83 -11.25
CA THR A 64 -12.25 36.12 -10.37
C THR A 64 -12.57 35.04 -9.33
N ASN A 65 -11.66 34.16 -8.92
CA ASN A 65 -11.91 33.14 -7.87
C ASN A 65 -10.63 32.71 -7.14
N CYS A 66 -10.24 33.43 -6.10
CA CYS A 66 -9.21 32.98 -5.15
C CYS A 66 -9.78 33.04 -3.73
N ASP A 67 -9.69 31.95 -2.97
CA ASP A 67 -10.32 31.76 -1.65
C ASP A 67 -9.40 32.14 -0.47
N GLY A 68 -8.35 32.92 -0.73
CA GLY A 68 -7.38 33.33 0.29
C GLY A 68 -6.35 32.27 0.67
N SER A 69 -6.40 31.06 0.11
CA SER A 69 -5.40 30.00 0.35
C SER A 69 -4.22 30.00 -0.63
N THR A 70 -4.27 30.85 -1.67
CA THR A 70 -3.31 30.83 -2.78
C THR A 70 -2.37 32.03 -2.72
N THR A 71 -1.06 31.77 -2.70
CA THR A 71 -0.03 32.79 -2.93
C THR A 71 0.39 32.72 -4.39
N ILE A 72 0.32 33.84 -5.11
CA ILE A 72 0.82 33.94 -6.49
C ILE A 72 2.27 34.41 -6.39
N LEU A 73 3.20 33.61 -6.93
CA LEU A 73 4.57 34.04 -7.13
C LEU A 73 4.67 34.60 -8.54
N ASP A 74 4.91 35.91 -8.64
CA ASP A 74 5.10 36.58 -9.92
C ASP A 74 6.59 36.61 -10.28
N PHE A 75 6.94 35.96 -11.39
CA PHE A 75 8.30 35.91 -11.95
C PHE A 75 8.44 36.82 -13.19
N SER A 76 7.49 37.70 -13.45
CA SER A 76 7.46 38.60 -14.61
C SER A 76 8.71 39.48 -14.76
N ASN A 77 9.47 39.68 -13.68
CA ASN A 77 10.72 40.45 -13.68
C ASN A 77 12.01 39.62 -13.84
N CYS A 78 11.92 38.31 -14.07
CA CYS A 78 13.08 37.48 -14.36
C CYS A 78 13.31 37.45 -15.88
N GLY A 79 13.96 38.50 -16.40
CA GLY A 79 14.25 38.64 -17.83
C GLY A 79 15.44 37.77 -18.29
N THR A 80 15.28 37.06 -19.40
CA THR A 80 16.40 36.41 -20.09
C THR A 80 17.21 37.45 -20.84
N GLY A 81 18.37 37.81 -20.32
CA GLY A 81 19.35 38.61 -21.07
C GLY A 81 19.93 37.79 -22.22
N TYR A 82 19.37 37.93 -23.41
CA TYR A 82 20.01 37.62 -24.68
C TYR A 82 19.65 38.73 -25.67
N ASP A 83 20.61 39.65 -25.90
CA ASP A 83 20.54 40.63 -26.97
C ASP A 83 20.95 39.98 -28.31
N ASP A 84 20.12 40.29 -29.31
CA ASP A 84 20.37 40.54 -30.73
C ASP A 84 21.16 39.56 -31.62
N ASP A 85 20.52 39.15 -32.72
CA ASP A 85 20.99 39.63 -34.03
C ASP A 85 19.91 39.56 -35.12
N ALA A 86 19.69 40.71 -35.75
CA ALA A 86 18.81 40.93 -36.88
C ALA A 86 19.50 40.51 -38.20
N SER A 87 18.75 39.94 -39.15
CA SER A 87 19.04 40.19 -40.56
C SER A 87 17.77 40.26 -41.42
N SER A 88 17.65 41.43 -42.02
CA SER A 88 16.72 41.83 -43.08
C SER A 88 17.14 41.19 -44.41
N TYR A 89 16.19 40.66 -45.17
CA TYR A 89 16.24 40.64 -46.64
C TYR A 89 14.83 40.80 -47.22
N GLY A 90 14.66 41.80 -48.07
CA GLY A 90 13.42 42.11 -48.79
C GLY A 90 13.45 41.74 -50.28
N GLY A 91 12.31 41.99 -50.94
CA GLY A 91 12.06 41.92 -52.40
C GLY A 91 11.28 40.65 -52.78
N GLY A 92 10.03 40.67 -53.29
CA GLY A 92 9.40 41.45 -54.38
C GLY A 92 9.21 40.49 -55.58
N GLY A 93 8.07 40.34 -56.28
CA GLY A 93 6.72 40.87 -56.17
C GLY A 93 5.80 40.25 -57.25
N ILE A 94 4.63 40.87 -57.41
CA ILE A 94 3.76 41.01 -58.61
C ILE A 94 3.15 39.76 -59.27
N GLY A 95 1.80 39.71 -59.29
CA GLY A 95 1.02 38.96 -60.28
C GLY A 95 -0.44 38.63 -59.90
N ALA A 96 -1.33 39.62 -59.92
CA ALA A 96 -2.79 39.41 -60.09
C ALA A 96 -3.10 39.14 -61.60
N PRO A 97 -4.34 38.83 -62.08
CA PRO A 97 -5.65 38.84 -61.39
C PRO A 97 -6.67 37.70 -61.75
N ASN A 98 -7.61 37.42 -60.83
CA ASN A 98 -9.10 37.25 -60.96
C ASN A 98 -9.74 36.37 -62.08
N PRO A 99 -11.07 36.13 -62.11
CA PRO A 99 -12.12 36.00 -61.06
C PRO A 99 -12.93 34.68 -61.19
N THR A 100 -13.80 34.38 -60.23
CA THR A 100 -15.27 34.19 -60.43
C THR A 100 -15.97 33.87 -59.11
N ASP A 101 -16.93 34.72 -58.75
CA ASP A 101 -18.32 34.44 -58.30
C ASP A 101 -18.61 33.24 -57.38
N ASN A 102 -19.62 33.24 -56.51
CA ASN A 102 -20.60 34.18 -55.97
C ASN A 102 -21.52 33.25 -55.15
N SER A 103 -21.82 33.54 -53.89
CA SER A 103 -23.16 33.42 -53.29
C SER A 103 -23.11 33.28 -51.77
N SER A 104 -23.70 34.28 -51.14
CA SER A 104 -24.45 34.26 -49.87
C SER A 104 -24.90 32.88 -49.34
N THR A 105 -24.79 32.66 -48.03
CA THR A 105 -25.97 32.60 -47.15
C THR A 105 -25.61 32.63 -45.66
N SER A 106 -26.50 33.28 -44.93
CA SER A 106 -26.56 33.59 -43.50
C SER A 106 -26.98 32.42 -42.61
N GLY A 107 -26.55 32.45 -41.34
CA GLY A 107 -27.10 31.70 -40.20
C GLY A 107 -25.96 31.23 -39.29
N GLY A 108 -25.75 31.73 -38.08
CA GLY A 108 -26.73 32.00 -37.03
C GLY A 108 -26.91 30.73 -36.20
N GLY A 109 -26.04 30.50 -35.21
CA GLY A 109 -26.07 29.27 -34.40
C GLY A 109 -25.09 29.28 -33.24
N THR A 110 -25.48 29.93 -32.15
CA THR A 110 -24.91 29.80 -30.81
C THR A 110 -24.93 28.35 -30.34
N GLY A 111 -23.76 27.79 -30.03
CA GLY A 111 -23.60 26.44 -29.49
C GLY A 111 -22.46 26.40 -28.48
N SER A 112 -22.78 26.70 -27.22
CA SER A 112 -21.94 26.50 -26.05
C SER A 112 -21.50 25.05 -25.95
N THR A 113 -20.20 24.79 -26.11
CA THR A 113 -19.56 23.53 -25.71
C THR A 113 -18.46 23.86 -24.71
N THR A 114 -18.76 23.67 -23.44
CA THR A 114 -17.77 23.60 -22.36
C THR A 114 -16.96 22.33 -22.56
N ASN A 115 -15.83 22.46 -23.25
CA ASN A 115 -14.84 21.42 -23.36
C ASN A 115 -13.97 21.47 -22.10
N THR A 116 -14.26 20.63 -21.11
CA THR A 116 -13.36 20.37 -19.98
C THR A 116 -12.15 19.58 -20.47
N SER A 117 -11.15 20.31 -20.97
CA SER A 117 -9.83 19.75 -21.23
C SER A 117 -9.11 19.57 -19.89
N ASN A 118 -8.94 18.31 -19.48
CA ASN A 118 -7.97 17.91 -18.46
C ASN A 118 -6.56 18.15 -19.02
N ASN A 119 -6.08 19.39 -18.93
CA ASN A 119 -4.71 19.73 -19.28
C ASN A 119 -3.82 19.48 -18.07
N ASN A 120 -3.31 18.26 -17.98
CA ASN A 120 -2.15 17.92 -17.16
C ASN A 120 -0.92 17.82 -18.09
N GLU A 121 -0.72 18.82 -18.95
CA GLU A 121 0.56 18.99 -19.65
C GLU A 121 1.56 19.54 -18.65
N LEU A 122 2.47 18.66 -18.23
CA LEU A 122 3.64 19.01 -17.43
C LEU A 122 4.53 19.92 -18.28
N ILE A 123 4.54 21.21 -17.96
CA ILE A 123 5.55 22.14 -18.45
C ILE A 123 6.87 21.76 -17.78
N GLU A 124 7.87 21.35 -18.58
CA GLU A 124 9.24 21.14 -18.10
C GLU A 124 9.75 22.44 -17.45
N GLY A 125 9.96 22.41 -16.13
CA GLY A 125 10.46 23.54 -15.34
C GLY A 125 9.51 24.09 -14.28
N ALA A 126 8.25 23.64 -14.21
CA ALA A 126 7.33 24.07 -13.14
C ALA A 126 7.64 23.33 -11.82
N ILE A 127 7.92 24.08 -10.75
CA ILE A 127 7.89 23.54 -9.38
C ILE A 127 6.44 23.15 -9.09
N GLY A 128 6.13 21.85 -9.21
CA GLY A 128 4.81 21.33 -8.93
C GLY A 128 4.45 21.58 -7.46
N ILE A 129 3.52 22.51 -7.21
CA ILE A 129 2.90 22.66 -5.89
C ILE A 129 2.04 21.41 -5.67
N ILE A 130 2.53 20.46 -4.88
CA ILE A 130 1.73 19.33 -4.42
C ILE A 130 0.62 19.90 -3.53
N ARG A 131 -0.59 20.01 -4.08
CA ARG A 131 -1.76 20.43 -3.31
C ARG A 131 -2.20 19.28 -2.42
N TYR A 132 -2.08 19.49 -1.12
CA TYR A 132 -2.61 18.57 -0.13
C TYR A 132 -4.13 18.46 -0.24
N ASN A 133 -4.64 17.24 -0.34
CA ASN A 133 -6.04 16.94 -0.52
C ASN A 133 -6.76 16.98 0.84
N THR A 134 -7.10 18.19 1.28
CA THR A 134 -7.78 18.45 2.55
C THR A 134 -9.14 17.74 2.64
N THR A 135 -9.83 17.55 1.52
CA THR A 135 -11.08 16.80 1.44
C THR A 135 -10.88 15.33 1.77
N ALA A 136 -9.91 14.67 1.11
CA ALA A 136 -9.58 13.27 1.37
C ALA A 136 -9.19 13.07 2.83
N ALA A 137 -8.27 13.89 3.34
CA ALA A 137 -7.81 13.81 4.72
C ALA A 137 -8.95 13.98 5.74
N SER A 138 -9.85 14.94 5.52
CA SER A 138 -11.01 15.16 6.40
C SER A 138 -11.98 13.99 6.35
N ALA A 139 -12.23 13.44 5.16
CA ALA A 139 -13.09 12.27 5.00
C ALA A 139 -12.54 11.06 5.76
N LEU A 140 -11.25 10.75 5.63
CA LEU A 140 -10.64 9.64 6.36
C LEU A 140 -10.74 9.84 7.88
N LYS A 141 -10.40 11.03 8.39
CA LYS A 141 -10.44 11.34 9.83
C LYS A 141 -11.84 11.23 10.44
N ASN A 142 -12.87 11.59 9.68
CA ASN A 142 -14.25 11.59 10.16
C ASN A 142 -14.93 10.22 10.05
N ASN A 143 -14.48 9.35 9.14
CA ASN A 143 -15.17 8.09 8.84
C ASN A 143 -14.44 6.85 9.36
N LEU A 144 -13.17 6.98 9.73
CA LEU A 144 -12.37 5.87 10.24
C LEU A 144 -12.09 6.02 11.74
N LEU A 145 -12.08 4.88 12.45
CA LEU A 145 -11.69 4.83 13.85
C LEU A 145 -10.15 4.76 13.95
N LEU A 146 -9.51 5.93 14.03
CA LEU A 146 -8.07 6.11 13.97
C LEU A 146 -7.45 6.50 15.32
N THR A 147 -6.18 6.16 15.51
CA THR A 147 -5.37 6.64 16.64
C THR A 147 -4.91 8.08 16.41
N SER A 148 -4.43 8.75 17.47
CA SER A 148 -3.87 10.10 17.35
C SER A 148 -2.67 10.16 16.39
N ASN A 149 -1.84 9.11 16.36
CA ASN A 149 -0.70 9.01 15.45
C ASN A 149 -1.17 8.91 14.00
N GLN A 150 -2.15 8.04 13.73
CA GLN A 150 -2.73 7.89 12.40
C GLN A 150 -3.40 9.18 11.92
N ILE A 151 -4.09 9.91 12.80
CA ILE A 151 -4.68 11.22 12.48
C ILE A 151 -3.59 12.24 12.12
N ALA A 152 -2.47 12.24 12.85
CA ALA A 152 -1.32 13.09 12.56
C ALA A 152 -0.66 12.71 11.24
N TRP A 153 -0.48 11.40 10.98
CA TRP A 153 0.05 10.88 9.72
C TRP A 153 -0.80 11.31 8.51
N ILE A 154 -2.13 11.17 8.59
CA ILE A 154 -3.03 11.65 7.54
C ILE A 154 -2.89 13.17 7.35
N GLY A 155 -2.66 13.91 8.43
CA GLY A 155 -2.50 15.37 8.42
C GLY A 155 -1.21 15.89 7.77
N ASP A 156 -0.24 15.03 7.53
CA ASP A 156 1.06 15.41 6.98
C ASP A 156 1.01 15.45 5.44
N SER A 157 1.31 16.62 4.87
CA SER A 157 1.30 16.83 3.42
C SER A 157 2.21 15.90 2.62
N LYS A 158 3.23 15.31 3.25
CA LYS A 158 4.13 14.35 2.59
C LYS A 158 3.43 13.03 2.24
N ASN A 159 2.34 12.69 2.92
CA ASN A 159 1.58 11.45 2.77
C ASN A 159 0.37 11.62 1.83
N ASN A 160 0.29 12.74 1.09
CA ASN A 160 -0.88 13.10 0.30
C ASN A 160 -1.25 12.06 -0.77
N THR A 161 -0.25 11.40 -1.34
CA THR A 161 -0.44 10.36 -2.36
C THR A 161 -1.20 9.18 -1.76
N GLU A 162 -0.70 8.63 -0.67
CA GLU A 162 -1.26 7.48 0.03
C GLU A 162 -2.65 7.81 0.60
N VAL A 163 -2.80 8.99 1.22
CA VAL A 163 -4.10 9.50 1.70
C VAL A 163 -5.12 9.57 0.56
N THR A 164 -4.71 10.03 -0.63
CA THR A 164 -5.60 10.11 -1.79
C THR A 164 -5.97 8.72 -2.31
N LEU A 165 -5.04 7.75 -2.33
CA LEU A 165 -5.32 6.37 -2.74
C LEU A 165 -6.34 5.70 -1.81
N ILE A 166 -6.16 5.84 -0.49
CA ILE A 166 -7.08 5.30 0.52
C ILE A 166 -8.46 5.94 0.39
N PHE A 167 -8.53 7.24 0.18
CA PHE A 167 -9.78 7.94 -0.03
C PHE A 167 -10.49 7.48 -1.31
N ASN A 168 -9.77 7.37 -2.43
CA ASN A 168 -10.34 6.88 -3.69
C ASN A 168 -10.89 5.46 -3.56
N PHE A 169 -10.22 4.59 -2.79
CA PHE A 169 -10.72 3.27 -2.48
C PHE A 169 -12.04 3.33 -1.70
N LEU A 170 -12.14 4.17 -0.66
CA LEU A 170 -13.38 4.36 0.07
C LEU A 170 -14.51 4.87 -0.84
N GLU A 171 -14.25 5.89 -1.65
CA GLU A 171 -15.25 6.45 -2.59
C GLU A 171 -15.77 5.40 -3.57
N LYS A 172 -14.89 4.55 -4.11
CA LYS A 172 -15.28 3.45 -5.01
C LYS A 172 -16.22 2.44 -4.33
N ASN A 173 -16.11 2.27 -3.02
CA ASN A 173 -16.86 1.28 -2.24
C ASN A 173 -17.99 1.89 -1.40
N LYS A 174 -18.48 3.07 -1.77
CA LYS A 174 -19.70 3.65 -1.18
C LYS A 174 -20.95 2.90 -1.61
N ILE A 175 -21.89 2.74 -0.68
CA ILE A 175 -23.26 2.31 -0.96
C ILE A 175 -24.20 3.41 -0.49
N GLY A 176 -24.78 4.16 -1.43
CA GLY A 176 -25.51 5.38 -1.12
C GLY A 176 -24.56 6.46 -0.61
N GLU A 177 -24.82 6.95 0.61
CA GLU A 177 -24.03 8.03 1.23
C GLU A 177 -23.00 7.53 2.26
N ASP A 178 -22.94 6.23 2.54
CA ASP A 178 -22.03 5.65 3.54
C ASP A 178 -21.06 4.63 2.93
N TYR A 179 -19.95 4.39 3.63
CA TYR A 179 -18.97 3.36 3.28
C TYR A 179 -19.30 2.04 3.99
N THR A 180 -19.08 0.92 3.29
CA THR A 180 -19.25 -0.40 3.88
C THR A 180 -18.27 -0.63 5.04
N SER A 181 -18.64 -1.49 6.00
CA SER A 181 -17.73 -1.87 7.09
C SER A 181 -16.44 -2.51 6.56
N GLU A 182 -16.54 -3.30 5.49
CA GLU A 182 -15.39 -3.86 4.77
C GLU A 182 -14.43 -2.77 4.29
N ALA A 183 -14.95 -1.76 3.57
CA ALA A 183 -14.15 -0.67 3.06
C ALA A 183 -13.53 0.16 4.19
N LYS A 184 -14.28 0.44 5.26
CA LYS A 184 -13.76 1.15 6.45
C LYS A 184 -12.65 0.36 7.13
N ASN A 185 -12.80 -0.96 7.29
CA ASN A 185 -11.79 -1.81 7.92
C ASN A 185 -10.52 -1.90 7.08
N PHE A 186 -10.65 -2.11 5.77
CA PHE A 186 -9.50 -2.12 4.85
C PHE A 186 -8.77 -0.77 4.87
N ALA A 187 -9.50 0.33 4.71
CA ALA A 187 -8.92 1.68 4.70
C ALA A 187 -8.21 2.02 6.02
N LYS A 188 -8.77 1.60 7.16
CA LYS A 188 -8.13 1.75 8.46
C LYS A 188 -6.78 1.02 8.52
N LEU A 189 -6.74 -0.24 8.09
CA LEU A 189 -5.50 -1.03 8.09
C LEU A 189 -4.49 -0.53 7.06
N ALA A 190 -4.95 0.04 5.94
CA ALA A 190 -4.08 0.71 4.98
C ALA A 190 -3.39 1.95 5.60
N VAL A 191 -4.13 2.77 6.35
CA VAL A 191 -3.54 3.88 7.12
C VAL A 191 -2.53 3.35 8.14
N GLU A 192 -2.88 2.32 8.89
CA GLU A 192 -1.97 1.71 9.86
C GLU A 192 -0.70 1.17 9.21
N ALA A 193 -0.82 0.58 8.02
CA ALA A 193 0.33 0.04 7.32
C ALA A 193 1.31 1.15 6.93
N TYR A 194 0.82 2.20 6.28
CA TYR A 194 1.70 3.31 5.90
C TYR A 194 2.26 4.08 7.10
N ASP A 195 1.49 4.24 8.18
CA ASP A 195 1.98 4.87 9.43
C ASP A 195 3.14 4.08 10.05
N ASN A 196 3.11 2.75 9.91
CA ASN A 196 4.16 1.84 10.38
C ASN A 196 5.29 1.60 9.35
N GLY A 197 5.26 2.27 8.20
CA GLY A 197 6.25 2.09 7.13
C GLY A 197 6.10 0.79 6.31
N GLY A 198 4.93 0.16 6.37
CA GLY A 198 4.51 -0.89 5.44
C GLY A 198 3.95 -0.32 4.14
N ASP A 199 3.30 -1.18 3.35
CA ASP A 199 2.75 -0.83 2.03
C ASP A 199 1.40 -1.51 1.78
N VAL A 200 0.68 -1.02 0.77
CA VAL A 200 -0.60 -1.57 0.30
C VAL A 200 -0.50 -1.83 -1.20
N ASP A 201 -0.67 -3.09 -1.57
CA ASP A 201 -0.84 -3.46 -2.98
C ASP A 201 -2.28 -3.15 -3.39
N TRP A 202 -2.48 -2.01 -4.05
CA TRP A 202 -3.78 -1.56 -4.55
C TRP A 202 -4.30 -2.36 -5.75
N VAL A 203 -3.47 -3.18 -6.39
CA VAL A 203 -3.90 -4.07 -7.48
C VAL A 203 -4.49 -5.34 -6.89
N ASP A 204 -3.76 -5.99 -5.98
CA ASP A 204 -4.21 -7.25 -5.36
C ASP A 204 -5.06 -7.02 -4.09
N MET A 205 -5.22 -5.77 -3.64
CA MET A 205 -5.90 -5.38 -2.41
C MET A 205 -5.34 -6.08 -1.17
N ILE A 206 -4.00 -6.04 -1.02
CA ILE A 206 -3.26 -6.69 0.06
C ILE A 206 -2.53 -5.65 0.91
N ILE A 207 -2.70 -5.72 2.22
CA ILE A 207 -1.96 -4.90 3.19
C ILE A 207 -0.70 -5.66 3.62
N ASN A 208 0.45 -5.01 3.59
CA ASN A 208 1.75 -5.62 3.84
C ASN A 208 2.57 -4.84 4.88
N ASN A 209 2.60 -5.36 6.10
CA ASN A 209 3.40 -4.88 7.24
C ASN A 209 4.53 -5.85 7.61
N LEU A 210 5.10 -6.52 6.60
CA LEU A 210 6.19 -7.46 6.82
C LEU A 210 7.52 -6.74 7.09
N SER A 211 8.35 -7.35 7.95
CA SER A 211 9.73 -6.89 8.16
C SER A 211 10.55 -6.98 6.86
N PRO A 212 11.66 -6.23 6.69
CA PRO A 212 12.40 -6.18 5.42
C PRO A 212 12.77 -7.55 4.82
N LYS A 213 13.16 -8.52 5.66
CA LYS A 213 13.46 -9.87 5.19
C LYS A 213 12.20 -10.63 4.77
N ALA A 214 11.12 -10.54 5.55
CA ALA A 214 9.86 -11.19 5.23
C ALA A 214 9.23 -10.61 3.96
N ASP A 215 9.24 -9.29 3.83
CA ASP A 215 8.75 -8.58 2.65
C ASP A 215 9.56 -8.98 1.41
N CYS A 216 10.89 -8.96 1.48
CA CYS A 216 11.72 -9.41 0.36
C CYS A 216 11.39 -10.85 -0.09
N VAL A 217 11.16 -11.78 0.84
CA VAL A 217 10.72 -13.15 0.50
C VAL A 217 9.33 -13.17 -0.12
N TYR A 218 8.39 -12.36 0.39
CA TYR A 218 7.05 -12.20 -0.17
C TYR A 218 7.09 -11.62 -1.60
N GLN A 219 7.86 -10.56 -1.84
CA GLN A 219 8.03 -9.97 -3.17
C GLN A 219 8.68 -10.95 -4.15
N LYS A 220 9.64 -11.76 -3.69
CA LYS A 220 10.25 -12.83 -4.49
C LYS A 220 9.25 -13.95 -4.82
N LEU A 221 8.37 -14.31 -3.89
CA LEU A 221 7.24 -15.20 -4.17
C LEU A 221 6.30 -14.62 -5.23
N LYS A 222 5.92 -13.34 -5.11
CA LYS A 222 5.06 -12.65 -6.10
C LYS A 222 5.70 -12.55 -7.47
N SER A 223 6.99 -12.27 -7.56
CA SER A 223 7.68 -12.15 -8.84
C SER A 223 7.91 -13.51 -9.50
N ASN A 224 8.44 -14.49 -8.76
CA ASN A 224 8.92 -15.74 -9.34
C ASN A 224 7.87 -16.86 -9.40
N SER A 225 6.91 -16.90 -8.46
CA SER A 225 5.93 -17.98 -8.41
C SER A 225 4.58 -17.59 -9.00
N THR A 226 4.24 -18.23 -10.12
CA THR A 226 2.90 -18.15 -10.72
C THR A 226 1.88 -18.85 -9.83
N GLY A 227 2.25 -19.96 -9.20
CA GLY A 227 1.39 -20.64 -8.22
C GLY A 227 1.03 -19.76 -7.03
N PHE A 228 1.97 -19.00 -6.50
CA PHE A 228 1.72 -18.06 -5.39
C PHE A 228 0.85 -16.89 -5.82
N LYS A 229 1.15 -16.26 -6.96
CA LYS A 229 0.31 -15.19 -7.55
C LYS A 229 -1.15 -15.63 -7.67
N ASN A 230 -1.38 -16.83 -8.21
CA ASN A 230 -2.73 -17.39 -8.34
C ASN A 230 -3.39 -17.71 -7.00
N ALA A 231 -2.61 -18.00 -5.95
CA ALA A 231 -3.14 -18.24 -4.61
C ALA A 231 -3.63 -16.94 -3.95
N ILE A 232 -2.85 -15.86 -4.03
CA ILE A 232 -3.20 -14.57 -3.42
C ILE A 232 -4.23 -13.79 -4.25
N LYS A 233 -4.31 -13.99 -5.56
CA LYS A 233 -5.33 -13.39 -6.44
C LYS A 233 -6.78 -13.75 -6.06
N LYS A 234 -6.99 -14.75 -5.22
CA LYS A 234 -8.33 -15.12 -4.73
C LYS A 234 -8.90 -14.12 -3.71
N PHE A 235 -8.05 -13.22 -3.23
CA PHE A 235 -8.35 -12.14 -2.30
C PHE A 235 -8.37 -10.77 -2.99
N ASP A 236 -8.13 -10.76 -4.31
CA ASP A 236 -8.28 -9.62 -5.23
C ASP A 236 -9.73 -9.54 -5.76
N GLY A 237 -10.16 -8.36 -6.20
CA GLY A 237 -11.37 -8.12 -6.98
C GLY A 237 -12.13 -6.86 -6.56
N GLU A 238 -13.22 -6.60 -7.29
CA GLU A 238 -14.19 -5.55 -6.92
C GLU A 238 -15.11 -5.98 -5.76
N PHE A 239 -15.16 -7.29 -5.45
CA PHE A 239 -15.89 -7.89 -4.31
C PHE A 239 -15.17 -9.17 -3.81
N PRO A 240 -13.93 -9.08 -3.31
CA PRO A 240 -13.34 -10.22 -2.64
C PRO A 240 -14.18 -10.56 -1.42
N VAL A 241 -14.35 -11.85 -1.12
CA VAL A 241 -15.03 -12.26 0.11
C VAL A 241 -14.25 -11.77 1.35
N SER A 242 -12.93 -11.60 1.21
CA SER A 242 -12.04 -11.08 2.24
C SER A 242 -10.73 -10.60 1.63
N HIS A 243 -10.11 -9.60 2.26
CA HIS A 243 -8.77 -9.11 1.97
C HIS A 243 -7.70 -9.78 2.84
N LEU A 244 -6.44 -9.72 2.39
CA LEU A 244 -5.28 -10.21 3.15
C LEU A 244 -4.53 -9.07 3.85
N ASN A 245 -4.15 -9.32 5.08
CA ASN A 245 -3.27 -8.47 5.87
C ASN A 245 -2.07 -9.29 6.36
N PHE A 246 -0.85 -8.93 5.94
CA PHE A 246 0.37 -9.55 6.43
C PHE A 246 1.01 -8.70 7.51
N ILE A 247 1.32 -9.29 8.66
CA ILE A 247 1.94 -8.58 9.79
C ILE A 247 3.11 -9.35 10.39
N MET A 248 3.90 -8.67 11.21
CA MET A 248 4.92 -9.25 12.08
C MET A 248 4.41 -9.28 13.53
N GLU A 249 4.49 -10.43 14.20
CA GLU A 249 4.00 -10.58 15.59
C GLU A 249 4.95 -11.44 16.42
N ASP A 250 4.96 -11.26 17.75
CA ASP A 250 5.60 -12.20 18.67
C ASP A 250 4.70 -13.42 18.83
N LEU A 251 5.10 -14.54 18.23
CA LEU A 251 4.34 -15.79 18.23
C LEU A 251 5.02 -16.89 19.07
N GLY A 252 6.03 -16.53 19.87
CA GLY A 252 6.79 -17.48 20.68
C GLY A 252 7.40 -18.62 19.87
N ASN A 253 6.83 -19.83 20.01
CA ASN A 253 7.29 -21.07 19.34
C ASN A 253 6.54 -21.38 18.03
N THR A 254 5.59 -20.54 17.65
CA THR A 254 4.81 -20.68 16.41
C THR A 254 5.49 -19.88 15.31
N ARG A 255 5.67 -20.44 14.11
CA ARG A 255 6.41 -19.76 13.01
C ARG A 255 5.58 -18.67 12.34
N ALA A 256 4.29 -18.93 12.22
CA ALA A 256 3.30 -18.02 11.69
C ALA A 256 1.92 -18.52 12.11
N GLN A 257 0.94 -17.64 12.01
CA GLN A 257 -0.44 -17.95 12.30
C GLN A 257 -1.34 -17.22 11.32
N THR A 258 -2.28 -17.95 10.73
CA THR A 258 -3.42 -17.37 10.05
C THR A 258 -4.55 -17.16 11.04
N GLN A 259 -5.06 -15.93 11.08
CA GLN A 259 -6.14 -15.49 11.95
C GLN A 259 -7.36 -15.22 11.06
N ALA A 260 -8.46 -15.93 11.34
CA ALA A 260 -9.72 -15.66 10.66
C ALA A 260 -10.30 -14.32 11.15
N PRO A 261 -11.09 -13.62 10.33
CA PRO A 261 -11.81 -12.46 10.79
C PRO A 261 -12.73 -12.83 11.93
N ASP A 262 -12.61 -12.11 13.03
CA ASP A 262 -13.50 -12.21 14.17
C ASP A 262 -14.00 -10.82 14.54
N ASN A 263 -15.16 -10.76 15.20
CA ASN A 263 -15.78 -9.50 15.60
C ASN A 263 -15.41 -9.09 17.03
N TYR A 264 -14.34 -9.66 17.60
CA TYR A 264 -13.95 -9.33 18.95
C TYR A 264 -13.16 -8.02 18.97
N ILE A 265 -13.38 -7.24 20.04
CA ILE A 265 -12.66 -5.99 20.26
C ILE A 265 -11.18 -6.34 20.52
N ASN A 266 -10.26 -5.65 19.84
CA ASN A 266 -8.79 -5.83 19.90
C ASN A 266 -8.22 -7.06 19.20
N THR A 267 -8.89 -7.60 18.19
CA THR A 267 -8.27 -8.61 17.33
C THR A 267 -7.59 -7.95 16.14
N THR A 268 -6.51 -8.58 15.72
CA THR A 268 -5.68 -8.19 14.58
C THR A 268 -6.40 -8.44 13.24
N SER A 269 -7.50 -9.20 13.24
CA SER A 269 -8.24 -9.59 12.04
C SER A 269 -9.68 -9.06 12.08
N ALA A 270 -9.84 -7.80 11.65
CA ALA A 270 -11.15 -7.14 11.54
C ALA A 270 -12.08 -7.83 10.54
N ASP A 271 -13.39 -7.56 10.61
CA ASP A 271 -14.36 -8.07 9.63
C ASP A 271 -13.88 -7.89 8.19
N TYR A 272 -14.05 -8.96 7.40
CA TYR A 272 -13.61 -9.12 6.01
C TYR A 272 -12.08 -9.13 5.81
N ILE A 273 -11.28 -9.16 6.87
CA ILE A 273 -9.82 -9.23 6.78
C ILE A 273 -9.34 -10.55 7.36
N ILE A 274 -8.58 -11.31 6.58
CA ILE A 274 -7.81 -12.47 7.06
C ILE A 274 -6.37 -12.02 7.29
N THR A 275 -5.88 -12.18 8.51
CA THR A 275 -4.53 -11.77 8.89
C THR A 275 -3.57 -12.95 8.89
N ILE A 276 -2.40 -12.78 8.28
CA ILE A 276 -1.29 -13.72 8.34
C ILE A 276 -0.16 -13.05 9.14
N ALA A 277 0.03 -13.53 10.36
CA ALA A 277 1.11 -13.08 11.23
C ALA A 277 2.34 -13.97 11.06
N LEU A 278 3.49 -13.38 10.73
CA LEU A 278 4.78 -14.07 10.74
C LEU A 278 5.54 -13.78 12.03
N ASN A 279 6.21 -14.80 12.55
CA ASN A 279 6.95 -14.68 13.81
C ASN A 279 8.16 -13.74 13.67
N ASN A 280 8.16 -12.68 14.48
CA ASN A 280 9.19 -11.64 14.49
C ASN A 280 10.31 -11.88 15.53
N ASN A 281 10.20 -12.93 16.34
CA ASN A 281 11.18 -13.28 17.34
C ASN A 281 12.53 -13.60 16.69
N SER A 282 13.61 -13.51 17.48
CA SER A 282 14.96 -13.88 17.02
C SER A 282 15.32 -15.35 17.27
N ASN A 283 14.34 -16.17 17.68
CA ASN A 283 14.54 -17.60 17.97
C ASN A 283 14.45 -18.45 16.69
N ILE A 284 14.55 -19.78 16.85
CA ILE A 284 14.55 -20.73 15.71
C ILE A 284 13.26 -20.75 14.87
N HIS A 285 12.18 -20.14 15.37
CA HIS A 285 10.87 -20.08 14.73
C HIS A 285 10.67 -18.79 13.94
N GLY A 286 11.38 -17.72 14.29
CA GLY A 286 11.20 -16.41 13.70
C GLY A 286 11.89 -16.22 12.35
N VAL A 287 11.37 -15.28 11.55
CA VAL A 287 11.80 -15.05 10.16
C VAL A 287 13.30 -14.72 10.06
N LYS A 288 13.86 -13.99 11.04
CA LYS A 288 15.29 -13.64 11.02
C LYS A 288 16.18 -14.89 11.02
N TYR A 289 15.86 -15.88 11.83
CA TYR A 289 16.62 -17.14 11.90
C TYR A 289 16.39 -18.04 10.69
N ARG A 290 15.16 -18.08 10.17
CA ARG A 290 14.73 -19.07 9.18
C ARG A 290 15.30 -18.77 7.78
N PRO A 291 15.73 -19.79 7.00
CA PRO A 291 16.15 -19.58 5.60
C PRO A 291 15.04 -18.94 4.74
N ASN A 292 15.42 -18.32 3.64
CA ASN A 292 14.47 -17.65 2.73
C ASN A 292 13.42 -18.62 2.19
N LEU A 293 13.84 -19.80 1.70
CA LEU A 293 12.92 -20.83 1.20
C LEU A 293 11.98 -21.36 2.29
N MET A 294 12.45 -21.44 3.54
CA MET A 294 11.62 -21.87 4.66
C MET A 294 10.63 -20.79 5.13
N THR A 295 10.99 -19.52 4.97
CA THR A 295 10.08 -18.38 5.16
C THR A 295 9.02 -18.36 4.06
N ALA A 296 9.43 -18.58 2.79
CA ALA A 296 8.52 -18.69 1.66
C ALA A 296 7.50 -19.83 1.88
N LYS A 297 7.97 -21.00 2.32
CA LYS A 297 7.12 -22.13 2.69
C LYS A 297 6.10 -21.75 3.75
N THR A 298 6.53 -21.04 4.79
CA THR A 298 5.62 -20.57 5.85
C THR A 298 4.54 -19.63 5.28
N ILE A 299 4.91 -18.63 4.47
CA ILE A 299 3.94 -17.71 3.85
C ILE A 299 2.92 -18.48 3.01
N VAL A 300 3.38 -19.42 2.15
CA VAL A 300 2.49 -20.23 1.31
C VAL A 300 1.57 -21.11 2.13
N HIS A 301 2.09 -21.69 3.23
CA HIS A 301 1.30 -22.50 4.17
C HIS A 301 0.15 -21.68 4.77
N GLU A 302 0.45 -20.46 5.24
CA GLU A 302 -0.57 -19.58 5.81
C GLU A 302 -1.57 -19.07 4.76
N VAL A 303 -1.14 -18.78 3.53
CA VAL A 303 -2.08 -18.41 2.44
C VAL A 303 -3.07 -19.54 2.12
N ILE A 304 -2.67 -20.81 2.28
CA ILE A 304 -3.59 -21.94 2.15
C ILE A 304 -4.61 -21.97 3.29
N HIS A 305 -4.20 -21.72 4.54
CA HIS A 305 -5.14 -21.55 5.65
C HIS A 305 -6.11 -20.39 5.39
N ALA A 306 -5.60 -19.26 4.88
CA ALA A 306 -6.41 -18.10 4.53
C ALA A 306 -7.45 -18.45 3.45
N GLU A 307 -7.09 -19.23 2.44
CA GLU A 307 -8.04 -19.67 1.40
C GLU A 307 -9.13 -20.58 1.98
N MET A 308 -8.80 -21.39 2.99
CA MET A 308 -9.81 -22.17 3.71
C MET A 308 -10.77 -21.27 4.48
N TYR A 309 -10.26 -20.25 5.17
CA TYR A 309 -11.11 -19.27 5.86
C TYR A 309 -11.96 -18.44 4.91
N ARG A 310 -11.42 -17.99 3.78
CA ARG A 310 -12.17 -17.25 2.75
C ARG A 310 -13.36 -18.05 2.24
N LYS A 311 -13.18 -19.36 2.01
CA LYS A 311 -14.29 -20.26 1.62
C LYS A 311 -15.34 -20.42 2.72
N LEU A 312 -14.94 -20.49 3.98
CA LEU A 312 -15.88 -20.52 5.09
C LEU A 312 -16.65 -19.20 5.18
N LEU A 313 -15.93 -18.08 5.09
CA LEU A 313 -16.50 -16.75 5.16
C LEU A 313 -17.49 -16.47 4.03
N SER A 314 -17.24 -17.00 2.81
CA SER A 314 -18.15 -16.85 1.67
C SER A 314 -19.52 -17.49 1.90
N LEU A 315 -19.66 -18.32 2.92
CA LEU A 315 -20.90 -18.99 3.29
C LEU A 315 -21.51 -18.43 4.59
N ALA A 316 -20.77 -17.61 5.33
CA ALA A 316 -21.18 -17.14 6.66
C ALA A 316 -22.23 -16.01 6.58
N ASN A 317 -22.36 -15.36 5.42
CA ASN A 317 -23.24 -14.20 5.19
C ASN A 317 -23.00 -13.05 6.19
N GLN A 318 -21.76 -12.91 6.66
CA GLN A 318 -21.29 -11.86 7.57
C GLN A 318 -19.76 -11.71 7.38
N GLY A 319 -19.19 -10.61 7.86
CA GLY A 319 -17.76 -10.31 7.71
C GLY A 319 -16.81 -11.12 8.60
N HIS A 320 -17.32 -12.02 9.44
CA HIS A 320 -16.51 -12.76 10.41
C HIS A 320 -16.94 -14.22 10.60
N LEU A 321 -16.06 -15.02 11.20
CA LEU A 321 -16.33 -16.42 11.57
C LEU A 321 -16.65 -16.59 13.07
N SER A 322 -17.10 -15.51 13.73
CA SER A 322 -17.75 -15.58 15.05
C SER A 322 -19.24 -15.90 14.90
N PHE A 323 -19.69 -16.98 15.55
CA PHE A 323 -21.10 -17.44 15.54
C PHE A 323 -21.81 -17.15 16.86
N THR A 324 -21.25 -16.24 17.67
CA THR A 324 -21.88 -15.80 18.92
C THR A 324 -23.27 -15.25 18.63
N GLY A 325 -24.28 -15.74 19.35
CA GLY A 325 -25.69 -15.35 19.15
C GLY A 325 -26.44 -16.12 18.05
N TRP A 326 -25.77 -17.00 17.30
CA TRP A 326 -26.45 -17.84 16.31
C TRP A 326 -27.30 -18.92 16.98
N THR A 327 -28.52 -19.09 16.49
CA THR A 327 -29.39 -20.21 16.84
C THR A 327 -28.81 -21.54 16.34
N ILE A 328 -29.26 -22.65 16.95
CA ILE A 328 -28.89 -24.01 16.49
C ILE A 328 -29.26 -24.21 15.01
N GLN A 329 -30.37 -23.63 14.54
CA GLN A 329 -30.79 -23.76 13.15
C GLN A 329 -29.83 -23.04 12.20
N GLN A 330 -29.42 -21.81 12.51
CA GLN A 330 -28.43 -21.08 11.71
C GLN A 330 -27.09 -21.83 11.62
N GLN A 331 -26.63 -22.40 12.74
CA GLN A 331 -25.41 -23.22 12.74
C GLN A 331 -25.55 -24.48 11.87
N LYS A 332 -26.73 -25.12 11.89
CA LYS A 332 -27.02 -26.27 11.01
C LYS A 332 -27.06 -25.86 9.55
N ASP A 333 -27.73 -24.76 9.22
CA ASP A 333 -27.87 -24.27 7.85
C ASP A 333 -26.50 -23.90 7.26
N TYR A 334 -25.64 -23.27 8.06
CA TYR A 334 -24.26 -23.00 7.68
C TYR A 334 -23.44 -24.28 7.50
N MET A 335 -23.59 -25.27 8.37
CA MET A 335 -22.91 -26.56 8.18
C MET A 335 -23.40 -27.31 6.92
N ILE A 336 -24.70 -27.19 6.60
CA ILE A 336 -25.28 -27.71 5.35
C ILE A 336 -24.71 -26.95 4.14
N SER A 337 -24.54 -25.63 4.24
CA SER A 337 -23.95 -24.84 3.14
C SER A 337 -22.49 -25.23 2.89
N ILE A 338 -21.69 -25.48 3.94
CA ILE A 338 -20.31 -26.00 3.79
C ILE A 338 -20.34 -27.36 3.11
N LYS A 339 -21.22 -28.28 3.55
CA LYS A 339 -21.37 -29.60 2.91
C LYS A 339 -21.67 -29.50 1.42
N ASN A 340 -22.55 -28.58 1.04
CA ASN A 340 -23.03 -28.47 -0.34
C ASN A 340 -22.04 -27.76 -1.26
N ASN A 341 -21.32 -26.73 -0.76
CA ASN A 341 -20.43 -25.91 -1.59
C ASN A 341 -18.95 -26.34 -1.49
N PHE A 342 -18.52 -26.85 -0.35
CA PHE A 342 -17.14 -27.29 -0.09
C PHE A 342 -17.12 -28.67 0.58
N PRO A 343 -17.61 -29.74 -0.09
CA PRO A 343 -17.74 -31.07 0.49
C PRO A 343 -16.43 -31.62 1.06
N GLY A 344 -15.29 -31.26 0.45
CA GLY A 344 -13.97 -31.61 0.98
C GLY A 344 -13.65 -30.94 2.31
N ILE A 345 -13.97 -29.65 2.50
CA ILE A 345 -13.78 -28.98 3.81
C ILE A 345 -14.70 -29.64 4.86
N TYR A 346 -15.97 -29.83 4.51
CA TYR A 346 -16.94 -30.48 5.39
C TYR A 346 -16.49 -31.86 5.87
N ASP A 347 -15.99 -32.69 4.96
CA ASP A 347 -15.53 -34.05 5.26
C ASP A 347 -14.32 -34.06 6.21
N TYR A 348 -13.35 -33.17 6.04
CA TYR A 348 -12.21 -33.10 6.96
C TYR A 348 -12.63 -32.50 8.31
N TYR A 349 -13.45 -31.44 8.30
CA TYR A 349 -13.95 -30.74 9.50
C TYR A 349 -14.65 -31.70 10.46
N ARG A 350 -15.50 -32.60 9.94
CA ARG A 350 -16.24 -33.56 10.77
C ARG A 350 -15.41 -34.74 11.29
N ARG A 351 -14.31 -35.08 10.62
CA ARG A 351 -13.50 -36.27 10.93
C ARG A 351 -12.32 -35.97 11.85
N TYR A 352 -11.78 -34.76 11.79
CA TYR A 352 -10.52 -34.43 12.44
C TYR A 352 -10.58 -33.12 13.21
N LYS A 353 -10.01 -33.11 14.42
CA LYS A 353 -9.82 -31.87 15.20
C LYS A 353 -8.90 -30.88 14.47
N ASN A 354 -7.83 -31.39 13.84
CA ASN A 354 -6.87 -30.60 13.06
C ASN A 354 -7.15 -30.69 11.55
N TRP A 355 -8.39 -30.38 11.17
CA TRP A 355 -8.89 -30.64 9.81
C TRP A 355 -8.14 -29.88 8.72
N GLN A 356 -7.70 -28.63 8.99
CA GLN A 356 -6.96 -27.83 8.02
C GLN A 356 -5.63 -28.50 7.68
N HIS A 357 -4.81 -28.84 8.68
CA HIS A 357 -3.55 -29.53 8.43
C HIS A 357 -3.75 -30.92 7.82
N GLN A 358 -4.80 -31.66 8.21
CA GLN A 358 -5.10 -32.96 7.58
C GLN A 358 -5.41 -32.80 6.09
N GLN A 359 -6.21 -31.79 5.72
CA GLN A 359 -6.54 -31.51 4.33
C GLN A 359 -5.29 -31.02 3.57
N MET A 360 -4.44 -30.20 4.19
CA MET A 360 -3.18 -29.74 3.62
C MET A 360 -2.21 -30.89 3.34
N ALA A 361 -2.06 -31.80 4.29
CA ALA A 361 -1.20 -32.97 4.16
C ALA A 361 -1.58 -33.83 2.96
N THR A 362 -2.89 -34.03 2.73
CA THR A 362 -3.38 -34.87 1.63
C THR A 362 -3.41 -34.13 0.29
N HIS A 363 -3.82 -32.86 0.26
CA HIS A 363 -4.20 -32.20 -1.00
C HIS A 363 -3.30 -31.02 -1.40
N TYR A 364 -2.56 -30.43 -0.49
CA TYR A 364 -1.85 -29.16 -0.75
C TYR A 364 -0.32 -29.28 -0.66
N ARG A 365 0.24 -30.41 -0.23
CA ARG A 365 1.71 -30.59 -0.20
C ARG A 365 2.35 -30.42 -1.57
N GLN A 366 1.76 -30.97 -2.63
CA GLN A 366 2.28 -30.78 -3.99
C GLN A 366 2.19 -29.31 -4.42
N THR A 367 1.11 -28.62 -4.06
CA THR A 367 0.95 -27.18 -4.32
C THR A 367 2.06 -26.37 -3.65
N ILE A 368 2.34 -26.64 -2.37
CA ILE A 368 3.43 -25.99 -1.63
C ILE A 368 4.77 -26.30 -2.32
N ALA A 369 5.05 -27.56 -2.62
CA ALA A 369 6.31 -27.96 -3.26
C ALA A 369 6.54 -27.28 -4.62
N ASN A 370 5.49 -27.20 -5.45
CA ASN A 370 5.57 -26.53 -6.75
C ASN A 370 5.85 -25.03 -6.60
N ILE A 371 5.18 -24.35 -5.66
CA ILE A 371 5.43 -22.92 -5.40
C ILE A 371 6.86 -22.69 -4.90
N LEU A 372 7.37 -23.56 -4.02
CA LEU A 372 8.76 -23.47 -3.56
C LEU A 372 9.77 -23.71 -4.68
N LYS A 373 9.47 -24.65 -5.58
CA LYS A 373 10.27 -24.91 -6.75
C LYS A 373 10.34 -23.70 -7.70
N GLU A 374 9.21 -23.01 -7.89
CA GLU A 374 9.17 -21.77 -8.68
C GLU A 374 9.96 -20.64 -7.98
N PHE A 375 9.78 -20.47 -6.67
CA PHE A 375 10.50 -19.48 -5.88
C PHE A 375 12.03 -19.64 -5.97
N ASP A 376 12.49 -20.89 -5.87
CA ASP A 376 13.91 -21.27 -5.87
C ASP A 376 14.45 -21.56 -7.28
N ASN A 377 13.75 -21.14 -8.35
CA ASN A 377 14.14 -21.37 -9.74
C ASN A 377 14.54 -22.81 -10.07
N SER A 378 13.88 -23.79 -9.44
CA SER A 378 14.13 -25.22 -9.61
C SER A 378 15.57 -25.68 -9.30
N LEU A 379 16.27 -25.04 -8.36
CA LEU A 379 17.65 -25.41 -8.01
C LEU A 379 17.77 -26.77 -7.31
N ASN A 380 16.69 -27.26 -6.69
CA ASN A 380 16.64 -28.55 -5.99
C ASN A 380 15.71 -29.56 -6.67
N THR A 381 15.74 -30.82 -6.20
CA THR A 381 14.90 -31.91 -6.72
C THR A 381 13.44 -31.79 -6.28
N ASP A 382 12.52 -32.41 -7.02
CA ASP A 382 11.09 -32.44 -6.63
C ASP A 382 10.88 -33.07 -5.25
N GLN A 383 11.63 -34.13 -4.94
CA GLN A 383 11.56 -34.79 -3.64
C GLN A 383 11.98 -33.86 -2.50
N PHE A 384 12.98 -33.01 -2.73
CA PHE A 384 13.42 -32.03 -1.74
C PHE A 384 12.28 -31.06 -1.38
N TYR A 385 11.60 -30.46 -2.35
CA TYR A 385 10.48 -29.56 -2.07
C TYR A 385 9.29 -30.28 -1.44
N MET A 386 9.02 -31.52 -1.85
CA MET A 386 8.00 -32.36 -1.23
C MET A 386 8.30 -32.70 0.23
N ASP A 387 9.58 -32.89 0.57
CA ASP A 387 10.03 -33.11 1.94
C ASP A 387 9.87 -31.81 2.76
N LEU A 388 10.23 -30.64 2.21
CA LEU A 388 10.03 -29.35 2.88
C LEU A 388 8.56 -29.01 3.15
N ALA A 389 7.66 -29.39 2.24
CA ALA A 389 6.21 -29.17 2.37
C ALA A 389 5.58 -29.88 3.59
N TRP A 390 6.30 -30.81 4.24
CA TRP A 390 5.86 -31.41 5.49
C TRP A 390 6.02 -30.53 6.73
N GLU A 391 6.88 -29.51 6.72
CA GLU A 391 7.09 -28.71 7.93
C GLU A 391 6.06 -27.59 8.09
N GLY A 392 5.61 -27.38 9.33
CA GLY A 392 4.41 -26.60 9.65
C GLY A 392 3.17 -27.47 9.88
N LEU A 393 3.11 -28.67 9.30
CA LEU A 393 2.06 -29.65 9.64
C LEU A 393 2.34 -30.26 11.02
N ASP A 394 1.33 -30.33 11.88
CA ASP A 394 1.43 -31.01 13.19
C ASP A 394 1.45 -32.53 13.01
N LYS A 395 2.62 -33.03 12.66
CA LYS A 395 2.87 -34.45 12.33
C LYS A 395 2.28 -35.44 13.35
N THR A 396 2.15 -35.06 14.62
CA THR A 396 1.61 -35.93 15.67
C THR A 396 0.11 -36.18 15.51
N SER A 397 -0.64 -35.24 14.95
CA SER A 397 -2.09 -35.34 14.77
C SER A 397 -2.52 -35.65 13.33
N ILE A 398 -1.57 -35.82 12.40
CA ILE A 398 -1.83 -36.05 10.97
C ILE A 398 -1.80 -37.54 10.64
N VAL A 399 -2.93 -38.09 10.23
CA VAL A 399 -3.10 -39.53 9.94
C VAL A 399 -2.21 -39.94 8.77
N GLY A 400 -2.18 -39.12 7.72
CA GLY A 400 -1.33 -39.36 6.55
C GLY A 400 0.17 -39.40 6.88
N TRP A 401 0.62 -38.71 7.94
CA TRP A 401 2.00 -38.78 8.42
C TRP A 401 2.23 -40.04 9.24
N GLN A 402 1.35 -40.31 10.21
CA GLN A 402 1.50 -41.45 11.13
C GLN A 402 1.49 -42.78 10.38
N ASP A 403 0.49 -42.97 9.52
CA ASP A 403 0.19 -44.27 8.92
C ASP A 403 0.64 -44.36 7.45
N GLY A 404 0.73 -43.21 6.76
CA GLY A 404 0.99 -43.15 5.32
C GLY A 404 2.44 -42.92 4.92
N VAL A 405 3.32 -42.53 5.84
CA VAL A 405 4.75 -42.29 5.59
C VAL A 405 5.58 -43.37 6.27
N SER A 406 6.44 -44.05 5.51
CA SER A 406 7.32 -45.08 6.06
C SER A 406 8.33 -44.49 7.05
N GLU A 407 8.84 -45.28 7.98
CA GLU A 407 9.81 -44.77 8.97
C GLU A 407 11.09 -44.24 8.32
N ASN A 408 11.57 -44.90 7.26
CA ASN A 408 12.72 -44.44 6.48
C ASN A 408 12.44 -43.08 5.81
N ASP A 409 11.24 -42.88 5.29
CA ASP A 409 10.84 -41.59 4.71
C ASP A 409 10.71 -40.51 5.78
N LYS A 410 10.14 -40.82 6.96
CA LYS A 410 10.05 -39.88 8.09
C LYS A 410 11.43 -39.39 8.50
N ILE A 411 12.39 -40.30 8.65
CA ILE A 411 13.79 -39.98 8.96
C ILE A 411 14.39 -39.10 7.87
N ARG A 412 14.24 -39.47 6.59
CA ARG A 412 14.73 -38.66 5.45
C ARG A 412 14.16 -37.25 5.49
N ILE A 413 12.84 -37.12 5.58
CA ILE A 413 12.13 -35.83 5.57
C ILE A 413 12.62 -34.95 6.72
N LEU A 414 12.69 -35.49 7.94
CA LEU A 414 13.15 -34.75 9.11
C LEU A 414 14.61 -34.30 8.96
N LYS A 415 15.46 -35.16 8.40
CA LYS A 415 16.86 -34.85 8.11
C LYS A 415 16.99 -33.73 7.06
N VAL A 416 16.28 -33.83 5.93
CA VAL A 416 16.29 -32.81 4.87
C VAL A 416 15.90 -31.44 5.42
N ILE A 417 14.80 -31.36 6.18
CA ILE A 417 14.33 -30.11 6.77
C ILE A 417 15.37 -29.55 7.76
N SER A 418 15.86 -30.38 8.67
CA SER A 418 16.82 -29.97 9.71
C SER A 418 18.14 -29.49 9.10
N ASP A 419 18.69 -30.26 8.16
CA ASP A 419 19.94 -29.94 7.48
C ASP A 419 19.81 -28.62 6.70
N TYR A 420 18.73 -28.46 5.94
CA TYR A 420 18.50 -27.24 5.16
C TYR A 420 18.41 -26.00 6.06
N ILE A 421 17.67 -26.09 7.17
CA ILE A 421 17.58 -25.00 8.16
C ILE A 421 18.96 -24.71 8.77
N ASN A 422 19.71 -25.73 9.17
CA ASN A 422 20.99 -25.53 9.85
C ASN A 422 22.06 -24.93 8.93
N ILE A 423 22.07 -25.31 7.66
CA ILE A 423 23.00 -24.81 6.64
C ILE A 423 22.69 -23.35 6.28
N ASN A 424 21.40 -22.98 6.21
CA ASN A 424 20.95 -21.69 5.69
C ASN A 424 20.31 -20.78 6.76
N LYS A 425 20.52 -21.05 8.06
CA LYS A 425 19.99 -20.18 9.12
C LYS A 425 20.59 -18.78 9.03
N ASN A 426 19.81 -17.78 9.39
CA ASN A 426 20.17 -16.36 9.33
C ASN A 426 20.51 -15.85 7.92
N GLU A 427 20.10 -16.57 6.87
CA GLU A 427 20.25 -16.12 5.48
C GLU A 427 19.59 -14.75 5.30
N ASN A 428 20.30 -13.80 4.70
CA ASN A 428 19.71 -12.53 4.29
C ASN A 428 18.89 -12.75 3.01
N CYS A 429 17.81 -12.00 2.83
CA CYS A 429 17.08 -12.05 1.58
C CYS A 429 17.87 -11.32 0.48
N GLN A 430 17.99 -11.99 -0.67
CA GLN A 430 18.66 -11.50 -1.89
C GLN A 430 17.70 -11.54 -3.07
#